data_AF-A0A3C1UDP8-F1
#
_entry.id   AF-A0A3C1UDP8-F1
#
_cell.length_a   1.000
_cell.length_b   1.000
_cell.length_c   1.000
_cell.angle_alpha   90.00
_cell.angle_beta   90.00
_cell.angle_gamma   90.00
#
_symmetry.space_group_name_H-M   'P 1'
#
loop_
_entity.id
_entity.type
_entity.pdbx_description
1 polymer ?
#
loop_
_entity_poly.entity_id
_entity_poly.type
_entity_poly.pdbx_seq_one_letter_code
_entity_poly.pdbx_strand_id
1 'polypeptide(L)'
;MKYDILIIGAGPGGYEMAAEAAHRGLNVAIVERGELGGTCLNRGCIPTKALCRNAEVLNLLHDAEAFGVSISGMEVDYAKAVERKDAVVTQLRDGIGMLLNNPQITVMQGEAKLIDA
;
A
#
# COMPACT_ATOMS: atom_id res chain seq x y z
N MET A 1 -27.29 -4.03 12.50
CA MET A 1 -26.71 -2.88 11.77
C MET A 1 -27.09 -3.02 10.31
N LYS A 2 -27.45 -1.94 9.62
CA LYS A 2 -27.80 -1.97 8.20
C LYS A 2 -26.84 -1.05 7.46
N TYR A 3 -26.10 -1.61 6.51
CA TYR A 3 -25.19 -0.88 5.64
C TYR A 3 -25.77 -0.87 4.23
N ASP A 4 -25.47 0.18 3.46
CA ASP A 4 -25.85 0.27 2.06
C ASP A 4 -24.92 -0.61 1.22
N ILE A 5 -23.64 -0.70 1.61
CA ILE A 5 -22.62 -1.50 0.94
C ILE A 5 -21.78 -2.25 1.98
N LEU A 6 -21.55 -3.54 1.73
CA LEU A 6 -20.57 -4.36 2.44
C LEU A 6 -19.43 -4.75 1.47
N ILE A 7 -18.20 -4.48 1.87
CA ILE A 7 -16.98 -4.76 1.11
C ILE A 7 -16.17 -5.82 1.84
N ILE A 8 -15.77 -6.86 1.13
CA ILE A 8 -14.90 -7.91 1.65
C ILE A 8 -13.50 -7.71 1.07
N GLY A 9 -12.57 -7.25 1.90
CA GLY A 9 -11.19 -6.93 1.58
C GLY A 9 -10.94 -5.42 1.37
N ALA A 10 -9.87 -4.91 1.97
CA ALA A 10 -9.40 -3.53 1.88
C ALA A 10 -8.15 -3.41 1.01
N GLY A 11 -8.08 -4.16 -0.10
CA GLY A 11 -7.13 -3.90 -1.19
C GLY A 11 -7.53 -2.67 -2.03
N PRO A 12 -6.78 -2.35 -3.10
CA PRO A 12 -7.05 -1.20 -3.97
C PRO A 12 -8.50 -1.07 -4.43
N GLY A 13 -9.13 -2.17 -4.85
CA GLY A 13 -10.54 -2.13 -5.23
C GLY A 13 -11.50 -1.88 -4.06
N GLY A 14 -11.15 -2.34 -2.86
CA GLY A 14 -12.03 -2.26 -1.69
C GLY A 14 -12.00 -0.90 -1.01
N TYR A 15 -10.81 -0.39 -0.68
CA TYR A 15 -10.71 0.89 0.04
C TYR A 15 -11.09 2.09 -0.85
N GLU A 16 -10.82 2.05 -2.16
CA GLU A 16 -11.25 3.10 -3.10
C GLU A 16 -12.78 3.10 -3.25
N MET A 17 -13.39 1.92 -3.37
CA MET A 17 -14.85 1.83 -3.45
C MET A 17 -15.51 2.30 -2.15
N ALA A 18 -14.92 1.97 -0.99
CA ALA A 18 -15.41 2.47 0.30
C ALA A 18 -15.38 3.99 0.36
N ALA A 19 -14.25 4.60 -0.03
CA ALA A 19 -14.09 6.05 -0.03
C ALA A 19 -15.09 6.75 -0.96
N GLU A 20 -15.25 6.24 -2.19
CA GLU A 20 -16.19 6.79 -3.17
C GLU A 20 -17.66 6.62 -2.73
N ALA A 21 -18.03 5.45 -2.19
CA ALA A 21 -19.37 5.20 -1.68
C ALA A 21 -19.72 6.12 -0.50
N ALA A 22 -18.78 6.31 0.43
CA ALA A 22 -18.93 7.27 1.52
C ALA A 22 -19.06 8.70 1.00
N HIS A 23 -18.25 9.10 0.00
CA HIS A 23 -18.37 10.42 -0.64
C HIS A 23 -19.76 10.66 -1.25
N ARG A 24 -20.42 9.60 -1.74
CA ARG A 24 -21.81 9.64 -2.24
C ARG A 24 -22.89 9.57 -1.16
N GLY A 25 -22.51 9.55 0.12
CA GLY A 25 -23.43 9.57 1.23
C GLY A 25 -23.88 8.19 1.72
N LEU A 26 -23.31 7.10 1.20
CA LEU A 26 -23.69 5.73 1.56
C LEU A 26 -22.97 5.27 2.82
N ASN A 27 -23.64 4.47 3.65
CA ASN A 27 -23.04 3.82 4.81
C ASN A 27 -22.36 2.52 4.36
N VAL A 28 -21.06 2.42 4.60
CA VAL A 28 -20.22 1.32 4.12
C VAL A 28 -19.66 0.54 5.30
N ALA A 29 -19.70 -0.78 5.21
CA ALA A 29 -18.89 -1.66 6.02
C ALA A 29 -17.78 -2.27 5.15
N ILE A 30 -16.56 -2.32 5.68
CA ILE A 30 -15.44 -3.02 5.06
C ILE A 30 -14.85 -4.02 6.04
N VAL A 31 -14.69 -5.27 5.61
CA VAL A 31 -14.09 -6.34 6.40
C VAL A 31 -12.74 -6.71 5.81
N GLU A 32 -11.66 -6.52 6.56
CA GLU A 32 -10.30 -6.88 6.15
C GLU A 32 -9.64 -7.76 7.21
N ARG A 33 -9.01 -8.86 6.78
CA ARG A 33 -8.38 -9.83 7.68
C ARG A 33 -6.93 -9.48 8.02
N GLY A 34 -6.23 -8.79 7.13
CA GLY A 34 -4.84 -8.39 7.26
C GLY A 34 -4.66 -6.88 7.30
N GLU A 35 -3.60 -6.39 6.65
CA GLU A 35 -3.28 -4.97 6.61
C GLU A 35 -4.12 -4.25 5.54
N LEU A 36 -4.51 -3.01 5.83
CA LEU A 36 -5.14 -2.12 4.85
C LEU A 36 -4.23 -1.91 3.63
N GLY A 37 -4.84 -1.75 2.45
CA GLY A 37 -4.16 -1.66 1.16
C GLY A 37 -3.85 -3.01 0.50
N GLY A 38 -4.11 -4.12 1.19
CA GLY A 38 -4.06 -5.47 0.62
C GLY A 38 -2.70 -5.86 0.05
N THR A 39 -2.69 -6.79 -0.91
CA THR A 39 -1.45 -7.37 -1.44
C THR A 39 -0.56 -6.36 -2.15
N CYS A 40 -1.13 -5.53 -3.05
CA CYS A 40 -0.34 -4.62 -3.88
C CYS A 40 0.47 -3.62 -3.05
N LEU A 41 -0.13 -3.10 -1.96
CA LEU A 41 0.55 -2.20 -1.05
C LEU A 41 1.56 -2.92 -0.15
N ASN A 42 1.13 -3.96 0.57
CA ASN A 42 1.91 -4.47 1.68
C ASN A 42 3.03 -5.43 1.25
N ARG A 43 2.82 -6.16 0.14
CA ARG A 43 3.70 -7.28 -0.27
C ARG A 43 3.70 -7.55 -1.77
N GLY A 44 3.45 -6.52 -2.57
CA GLY A 44 3.32 -6.63 -4.02
C GLY A 44 3.99 -5.47 -4.73
N CYS A 45 3.20 -4.70 -5.46
CA CYS A 45 3.64 -3.62 -6.32
C CYS A 45 4.56 -2.62 -5.62
N ILE A 46 4.13 -2.10 -4.46
CA ILE A 46 4.81 -1.01 -3.76
C ILE A 46 6.19 -1.42 -3.24
N PRO A 47 6.35 -2.49 -2.44
CA PRO A 47 7.68 -2.90 -1.97
C PRO A 47 8.58 -3.30 -3.14
N THR A 48 8.05 -3.94 -4.18
CA THR A 48 8.81 -4.31 -5.38
C THR A 48 9.36 -3.05 -6.06
N LYS A 49 8.52 -2.05 -6.32
CA LYS A 49 8.96 -0.82 -7.00
C LYS A 49 9.88 0.03 -6.15
N ALA A 50 9.71 0.03 -4.82
CA ALA A 50 10.66 0.67 -3.92
C ALA A 50 12.07 0.06 -4.07
N LEU A 51 12.19 -1.28 -4.11
CA LEU A 51 13.46 -1.96 -4.30
C LEU A 51 14.01 -1.81 -5.73
N CYS A 52 13.17 -1.91 -6.77
CA CYS A 52 13.59 -1.66 -8.16
C CYS A 52 14.24 -0.28 -8.31
N ARG A 53 13.69 0.75 -7.64
CA ARG A 53 14.29 2.08 -7.69
C ARG A 53 15.69 2.13 -7.07
N ASN A 54 15.96 1.34 -6.02
CA ASN A 54 17.33 1.23 -5.49
C ASN A 54 18.26 0.60 -6.54
N ALA A 55 17.81 -0.46 -7.22
CA ALA A 55 18.59 -1.11 -8.27
C ALA A 55 18.87 -0.18 -9.46
N GLU A 56 17.89 0.63 -9.88
CA GLU A 56 18.09 1.65 -10.91
C GLU A 56 19.16 2.68 -10.53
N VAL A 57 19.20 3.09 -9.26
CA VAL A 57 20.24 4.00 -8.76
C VAL A 57 21.61 3.35 -8.81
N LEU A 58 21.72 2.07 -8.41
CA LEU A 58 22.99 1.33 -8.48
C LEU A 58 23.46 1.17 -9.93
N ASN A 59 22.56 0.86 -10.87
CA ASN A 59 22.91 0.76 -12.28
C ASN A 59 23.39 2.11 -12.84
N LEU A 60 22.72 3.21 -12.49
CA LEU A 60 23.14 4.54 -12.91
C LEU A 60 24.52 4.93 -12.38
N LEU A 61 24.81 4.59 -11.11
CA LEU A 61 26.12 4.83 -10.51
C LEU A 61 27.21 3.94 -11.12
N HIS A 62 26.88 2.69 -11.45
CA HIS A 62 27.78 1.79 -12.15
C HIS A 62 28.16 2.34 -13.54
N ASP A 63 27.18 2.90 -14.27
CA ASP A 63 27.38 3.43 -15.62
C ASP A 63 27.82 4.91 -15.63
N ALA A 64 28.19 5.48 -14.48
CA ALA A 64 28.45 6.90 -14.30
C ALA A 64 29.61 7.44 -15.18
N GLU A 65 30.58 6.59 -15.53
CA GLU A 65 31.71 6.99 -16.38
C GLU A 65 31.26 7.37 -17.80
N ALA A 66 30.20 6.74 -18.32
CA ALA A 66 29.61 7.11 -19.60
C ALA A 66 29.05 8.55 -19.61
N PHE A 67 28.82 9.12 -18.43
CA PHE A 67 28.39 10.50 -18.22
C PHE A 67 29.55 11.41 -17.79
N GLY A 68 30.80 10.94 -17.85
CA GLY A 68 31.98 11.69 -17.45
C GLY A 68 32.15 11.83 -15.93
N VAL A 69 31.50 10.97 -15.14
CA VAL A 69 31.57 10.98 -13.68
C VAL A 69 32.41 9.80 -13.20
N SER A 70 33.51 10.08 -12.48
CA SER A 70 34.36 9.06 -11.87
C SER A 70 33.99 8.83 -10.41
N ILE A 71 33.78 7.57 -10.01
CA ILE A 71 33.45 7.17 -8.64
C ILE A 71 34.59 6.26 -8.12
N SER A 72 35.20 6.61 -6.99
CA SER A 72 36.35 5.89 -6.43
C SER A 72 35.98 4.76 -5.46
N GLY A 73 34.70 4.60 -5.11
CA GLY A 73 34.19 3.53 -4.27
C GLY A 73 32.68 3.59 -4.09
N MET A 74 32.05 2.43 -3.92
CA MET A 74 30.61 2.29 -3.70
C MET A 74 30.36 1.20 -2.66
N GLU A 75 29.61 1.54 -1.61
CA GLU A 75 29.14 0.59 -0.62
C GLU A 75 27.62 0.43 -0.76
N VAL A 76 27.15 -0.81 -0.80
CA VAL A 76 25.72 -1.13 -0.93
C VAL A 76 25.23 -1.73 0.39
N ASP A 77 24.36 -0.98 1.06
CA ASP A 77 23.68 -1.44 2.28
C ASP A 77 22.25 -1.89 1.94
N TYR A 78 22.07 -3.19 1.78
CA TYR A 78 20.77 -3.78 1.50
C TYR A 78 19.80 -3.63 2.67
N ALA A 79 20.28 -3.60 3.92
CA ALA A 79 19.41 -3.43 5.08
C ALA A 79 18.74 -2.06 5.06
N LYS A 80 19.50 -0.98 4.79
CA LYS A 80 18.94 0.37 4.59
C LYS A 80 17.97 0.45 3.41
N ALA A 81 18.21 -0.31 2.34
CA ALA A 81 17.29 -0.39 1.21
C ALA A 81 15.94 -1.02 1.60
N VAL A 82 15.96 -2.05 2.46
CA VAL A 82 14.77 -2.68 3.04
C VAL A 82 14.07 -1.74 4.01
N GLU A 83 14.79 -1.05 4.89
CA GLU A 83 14.23 -0.04 5.81
C GLU A 83 13.50 1.06 5.05
N ARG A 84 14.09 1.60 3.96
CA ARG A 84 13.42 2.58 3.09
C ARG A 84 12.14 2.03 2.49
N LYS A 85 12.15 0.78 2.02
CA LYS A 85 10.97 0.09 1.47
C LYS A 85 9.88 -0.04 2.53
N ASP A 86 10.23 -0.45 3.75
CA ASP A 86 9.28 -0.58 4.87
C ASP A 86 8.67 0.77 5.27
N ALA A 87 9.47 1.84 5.28
CA ALA A 87 8.98 3.20 5.54
C ALA A 87 7.94 3.64 4.49
N VAL A 88 8.20 3.39 3.20
CA VAL A 88 7.24 3.70 2.11
C VAL A 88 5.94 2.92 2.27
N VAL A 89 6.01 1.61 2.56
CA VAL A 89 4.81 0.79 2.77
C VAL A 89 4.01 1.29 3.97
N THR A 90 4.69 1.59 5.08
CA THR A 90 4.04 2.09 6.31
C THR A 90 3.33 3.42 6.06
N GLN A 91 4.02 4.40 5.47
CA GLN A 91 3.43 5.71 5.17
C GLN A 91 2.15 5.59 4.32
N LEU A 92 2.19 4.75 3.28
CA LEU A 92 1.04 4.58 2.39
C LEU A 92 -0.11 3.82 3.08
N ARG A 93 0.20 2.85 3.94
CA ARG A 93 -0.81 2.12 4.72
C ARG A 93 -1.50 3.04 5.71
N ASP A 94 -0.76 3.90 6.39
CA ASP A 94 -1.31 4.89 7.30
C ASP A 94 -2.20 5.90 6.55
N GLY A 95 -1.80 6.28 5.32
CA GLY A 95 -2.62 7.09 4.43
C GLY A 95 -3.97 6.45 4.09
N ILE A 96 -4.01 5.12 3.88
CA ILE A 96 -5.29 4.41 3.71
C ILE A 96 -6.10 4.39 5.01
N GLY A 97 -5.44 4.21 6.16
CA GLY A 97 -6.09 4.32 7.47
C GLY A 97 -6.77 5.67 7.66
N MET A 98 -6.10 6.77 7.26
CA MET A 98 -6.66 8.11 7.27
C MET A 98 -7.83 8.26 6.29
N LEU A 99 -7.71 7.73 5.08
CA LEU A 99 -8.78 7.76 4.06
C LEU A 99 -10.05 7.05 4.53
N LEU A 100 -9.91 5.90 5.18
CA LEU A 100 -11.01 5.10 5.70
C LEU A 100 -11.54 5.61 7.05
N ASN A 101 -10.88 6.58 7.69
CA ASN A 101 -11.37 7.25 8.89
C ASN A 101 -12.47 8.26 8.54
N ASN A 102 -13.61 7.73 8.09
CA ASN A 102 -14.79 8.49 7.70
C ASN A 102 -15.99 7.99 8.54
N PRO A 103 -16.85 8.88 9.08
CA PRO A 103 -18.02 8.47 9.88
C PRO A 103 -18.97 7.50 9.18
N GLN A 104 -18.99 7.48 7.85
CA GLN A 104 -19.84 6.62 7.03
C GLN A 104 -19.18 5.27 6.71
N ILE A 105 -17.90 5.08 7.06
CA ILE A 105 -17.15 3.86 6.83
C ILE A 105 -16.89 3.17 8.18
N THR A 106 -17.38 1.95 8.34
CA THR A 106 -16.99 1.07 9.44
C THR A 106 -15.97 0.04 8.95
N VAL A 107 -14.75 0.11 9.46
CA VAL A 107 -13.71 -0.90 9.21
C VAL A 107 -13.78 -1.98 10.29
N MET A 108 -13.92 -3.24 9.87
CA MET A 108 -13.94 -4.41 10.73
C MET A 108 -12.73 -5.28 10.44
N GLN A 109 -11.89 -5.50 11.45
CA GLN A 109 -10.78 -6.45 11.33
C GLN A 109 -11.31 -7.88 11.48
N GLY A 110 -11.25 -8.68 10.43
CA GLY A 110 -11.71 -10.06 10.46
C GLY A 110 -11.81 -10.71 9.08
N GLU A 111 -12.19 -11.98 9.08
CA GLU A 111 -12.49 -12.73 7.87
C GLU A 111 -14.01 -12.79 7.66
N ALA A 112 -14.47 -12.45 6.46
CA ALA A 112 -15.88 -12.49 6.10
C ALA A 112 -16.22 -13.75 5.30
N LYS A 113 -17.43 -14.25 5.49
CA LYS A 113 -18.02 -15.36 4.73
C LYS A 113 -19.50 -15.09 4.52
N LEU A 114 -20.02 -15.46 3.34
CA LEU A 114 -21.45 -15.42 3.06
C LEU A 114 -22.18 -16.53 3.84
N ILE A 115 -23.32 -16.19 4.45
CA ILE A 115 -24.11 -17.10 5.31
C ILE A 115 -25.43 -17.53 4.66
N ASP A 116 -25.90 -16.78 3.67
CA ASP A 116 -27.14 -16.98 2.93
C ASP A 116 -26.99 -16.46 1.48
N ALA A 117 -28.07 -16.59 0.69
CA ALA A 117 -28.16 -16.17 -0.71
C ALA A 117 -29.34 -15.22 -0.91
#